data_AF-A0A3B9N6N9-F1
#
_entry.id   AF-A0A3B9N6N9-F1
#
_cell.length_a   1.000
_cell.length_b   1.000
_cell.length_c   1.000
_cell.angle_alpha   90.00
_cell.angle_beta   90.00
_cell.angle_gamma   90.00
#
_symmetry.space_group_name_H-M   'P 1'
#
loop_
_entity.id
_entity.type
_entity.pdbx_description
1 polymer ?
#
loop_
_entity_poly.entity_id
_entity_poly.type
_entity_poly.pdbx_seq_one_letter_code
_entity_poly.pdbx_strand_id
1 'polypeptide(L)'
;FRNTELIYSDEIGAMVADMGFKAMLSEGAKHILGWKSPNYMYTNAINPKLKLLLKNFTLSDDIAFRFSNRAWKEWPLTTEKYVNWLNSIDEKEEIVNLFMDYETFGEHQWAETGVFEFMRHLPHRVFSDSNFEFLTPSEAAEKHQPVANMHVPNPISWADEERDLTAWLGNDLQDEAFDKLYSLIEKMDMIKNEDLLRDWKYLQTSDHFYYMCTKWFSDGDVHKYFNPYDSPYEAFINYMNALSDFILRVDNEILFNRNQDIISTYPPDEIQKLISDYEQKIAELKSLSNPELKKSLKKKVSKKEPVKKAASKQKKSETSKTKKIVKSKSAKTK
;
A
#
# COMPACT_ATOMS: atom_id res chain seq x y z
N PHE A 1 -3.21 -3.43 18.23
CA PHE A 1 -2.96 -3.07 16.83
C PHE A 1 -3.71 -1.79 16.51
N ARG A 2 -3.03 -0.80 15.92
CA ARG A 2 -3.67 0.41 15.37
C ARG A 2 -3.46 0.32 13.87
N ASN A 3 -4.54 0.09 13.12
CA ASN A 3 -4.45 0.13 11.68
C ASN A 3 -4.40 1.60 11.21
N THR A 4 -3.83 1.82 10.02
CA THR A 4 -3.88 3.11 9.34
C THR A 4 -5.32 3.61 9.29
N GLU A 5 -5.54 4.86 9.71
CA GLU A 5 -6.84 5.53 9.73
C GLU A 5 -7.95 4.82 10.53
N LEU A 6 -7.55 3.99 11.50
CA LEU A 6 -8.45 3.12 12.26
C LEU A 6 -9.34 2.24 11.36
N ILE A 7 -8.86 1.93 10.15
CA ILE A 7 -9.60 1.12 9.19
C ILE A 7 -9.86 -0.26 9.79
N TYR A 8 -11.14 -0.62 9.87
CA TYR A 8 -11.58 -1.87 10.47
C TYR A 8 -12.78 -2.47 9.71
N SER A 9 -12.73 -3.77 9.51
CA SER A 9 -13.88 -4.63 9.21
C SER A 9 -13.72 -5.92 10.00
N ASP A 10 -14.77 -6.74 10.05
CA ASP A 10 -14.69 -8.04 10.72
C ASP A 10 -13.59 -8.93 10.13
N GLU A 11 -13.39 -8.89 8.81
CA GLU A 11 -12.33 -9.65 8.13
C GLU A 11 -10.93 -9.14 8.48
N ILE A 12 -10.73 -7.81 8.47
CA ILE A 12 -9.45 -7.20 8.87
C ILE A 12 -9.13 -7.57 10.33
N GLY A 13 -10.12 -7.50 11.21
CA GLY A 13 -9.95 -7.92 12.60
C GLY A 13 -9.58 -9.40 12.73
N ALA A 14 -10.19 -10.29 11.94
CA ALA A 14 -9.81 -11.70 11.93
C ALA A 14 -8.34 -11.91 11.50
N MET A 15 -7.89 -11.22 10.45
CA MET A 15 -6.50 -11.26 10.00
C MET A 15 -5.53 -10.77 11.10
N VAL A 16 -5.87 -9.66 11.76
CA VAL A 16 -5.08 -9.10 12.88
C VAL A 16 -5.01 -10.07 14.06
N ALA A 17 -6.09 -10.80 14.33
CA ALA A 17 -6.11 -11.85 15.35
C ALA A 17 -5.16 -13.01 14.99
N ASP A 18 -5.15 -13.43 13.73
CA ASP A 18 -4.30 -14.51 13.22
C ASP A 18 -2.80 -14.12 13.24
N MET A 19 -2.49 -12.83 13.13
CA MET A 19 -1.15 -12.27 13.36
C MET A 19 -0.72 -12.32 14.84
N GLY A 20 -1.61 -12.68 15.78
CA GLY A 20 -1.33 -12.85 17.21
C GLY A 20 -1.59 -11.60 18.07
N PHE A 21 -2.20 -10.54 17.52
CA PHE A 21 -2.61 -9.39 18.32
C PHE A 21 -3.83 -9.71 19.19
N LYS A 22 -3.83 -9.20 20.42
CA LYS A 22 -4.92 -9.42 21.40
C LYS A 22 -6.00 -8.34 21.39
N ALA A 23 -5.64 -7.13 20.94
CA ALA A 23 -6.55 -5.99 20.89
C ALA A 23 -6.30 -5.14 19.64
N MET A 24 -7.36 -4.54 19.10
CA MET A 24 -7.33 -3.60 17.99
C MET A 24 -8.12 -2.34 18.32
N LEU A 25 -7.60 -1.19 17.88
CA LEU A 25 -8.29 0.09 17.98
C LEU A 25 -9.17 0.29 16.74
N SER A 26 -10.37 0.83 16.92
CA SER A 26 -11.30 1.12 15.82
C SER A 26 -12.14 2.37 16.12
N GLU A 27 -12.80 2.91 15.11
CA GLU A 27 -13.74 4.02 15.27
C GLU A 27 -15.05 3.54 15.93
N GLY A 28 -15.58 4.33 16.86
CA GLY A 28 -16.91 4.16 17.43
C GLY A 28 -17.99 4.84 16.58
N ALA A 29 -18.06 4.51 15.28
CA ALA A 29 -18.94 5.19 14.35
C ALA A 29 -20.42 4.96 14.71
N LYS A 30 -21.24 6.02 14.67
CA LYS A 30 -22.66 5.94 15.06
C LYS A 30 -23.42 4.82 14.33
N HIS A 31 -23.11 4.62 13.05
CA HIS A 31 -23.80 3.63 12.22
C HIS A 31 -23.45 2.18 12.58
N ILE A 32 -22.30 1.90 13.21
CA ILE A 32 -21.95 0.55 13.70
C ILE A 32 -22.40 0.30 15.14
N LEU A 33 -22.50 1.36 15.95
CA LEU A 33 -22.86 1.25 17.35
C LEU A 33 -24.34 0.93 17.53
N GLY A 34 -25.23 1.60 16.80
CA GLY A 34 -26.67 1.44 16.99
C GLY A 34 -27.07 1.79 18.43
N TRP A 35 -27.49 0.78 19.21
CA TRP A 35 -27.81 0.94 20.64
C TRP A 35 -26.61 0.82 21.59
N LYS A 36 -25.44 0.42 21.06
CA LYS A 36 -24.21 0.19 21.82
C LYS A 36 -23.49 1.52 22.13
N SER A 37 -22.56 1.50 23.10
CA SER A 37 -21.69 2.66 23.42
C SER A 37 -20.24 2.43 22.95
N PRO A 38 -19.50 3.46 22.51
CA PRO A 38 -18.06 3.33 22.25
C PRO A 38 -17.24 3.08 23.52
N ASN A 39 -17.84 3.28 24.69
CA ASN A 39 -17.18 3.18 25.99
C ASN A 39 -17.24 1.77 26.63
N TYR A 40 -17.57 0.76 25.84
CA TYR A 40 -17.43 -0.64 26.21
C TYR A 40 -16.30 -1.28 25.41
N MET A 41 -15.77 -2.39 25.94
CA MET A 41 -14.93 -3.26 25.14
C MET A 41 -15.77 -4.26 24.35
N TYR A 42 -15.36 -4.53 23.11
CA TYR A 42 -16.00 -5.52 22.25
C TYR A 42 -15.00 -6.60 21.83
N THR A 43 -15.48 -7.59 21.11
CA THR A 43 -14.61 -8.51 20.34
C THR A 43 -14.96 -8.47 18.86
N ASN A 44 -14.02 -8.90 18.03
CA ASN A 44 -14.29 -9.14 16.62
C ASN A 44 -15.35 -10.25 16.45
N ALA A 45 -16.29 -10.06 15.51
CA ALA A 45 -17.39 -11.00 15.31
C ALA A 45 -16.98 -12.36 14.72
N ILE A 46 -15.88 -12.43 13.97
CA ILE A 46 -15.38 -13.66 13.33
C ILE A 46 -14.44 -14.42 14.28
N ASN A 47 -13.49 -13.71 14.90
CA ASN A 47 -12.51 -14.26 15.84
C ASN A 47 -12.56 -13.52 17.19
N PRO A 48 -13.37 -14.00 18.14
CA PRO A 48 -13.58 -13.34 19.44
C PRO A 48 -12.34 -13.25 20.35
N LYS A 49 -11.20 -13.85 19.95
CA LYS A 49 -9.93 -13.68 20.66
C LYS A 49 -9.38 -12.27 20.53
N LEU A 50 -9.75 -11.55 19.48
CA LEU A 50 -9.36 -10.15 19.29
C LEU A 50 -10.38 -9.24 19.98
N LYS A 51 -9.92 -8.48 20.97
CA LYS A 51 -10.68 -7.43 21.63
C LYS A 51 -10.65 -6.13 20.82
N LEU A 52 -11.69 -5.31 20.93
CA LEU A 52 -11.82 -4.03 20.23
C LEU A 52 -12.02 -2.90 21.24
N LEU A 53 -11.21 -1.85 21.09
CA LEU A 53 -11.32 -0.59 21.82
C LEU A 53 -11.78 0.49 20.83
N LEU A 54 -12.95 1.05 21.06
CA LEU A 54 -13.58 1.99 20.13
C LEU A 54 -13.33 3.43 20.56
N LYS A 55 -13.00 4.29 19.60
CA LYS A 55 -12.88 5.73 19.81
C LYS A 55 -14.20 6.29 20.35
N ASN A 56 -14.13 7.08 21.41
CA ASN A 56 -15.21 8.00 21.73
C ASN A 56 -15.03 9.27 20.87
N PHE A 57 -15.62 9.28 19.68
CA PHE A 57 -15.41 10.37 18.72
C PHE A 57 -15.85 11.73 19.28
N THR A 58 -16.92 11.78 20.07
CA THR A 58 -17.42 13.06 20.60
C THR A 58 -16.39 13.70 21.54
N LEU A 59 -15.97 12.96 22.56
CA LEU A 59 -15.01 13.44 23.56
C LEU A 59 -13.61 13.66 22.99
N SER A 60 -13.22 12.89 21.97
CA SER A 60 -11.95 13.09 21.24
C SER A 60 -12.00 14.37 20.41
N ASP A 61 -13.04 14.54 19.60
CA ASP A 61 -13.18 15.66 18.66
C ASP A 61 -13.41 17.01 19.40
N ASP A 62 -13.96 16.97 20.62
CA ASP A 62 -14.09 18.15 21.48
C ASP A 62 -12.71 18.73 21.85
N ILE A 63 -11.70 17.88 22.06
CA ILE A 63 -10.31 18.31 22.27
C ILE A 63 -9.64 18.61 20.93
N ALA A 64 -9.81 17.73 19.93
CA ALA A 64 -9.06 17.84 18.68
C ALA A 64 -9.49 19.03 17.81
N PHE A 65 -10.80 19.24 17.65
CA PHE A 65 -11.35 20.20 16.70
C PHE A 65 -12.08 21.37 17.37
N ARG A 66 -12.79 21.15 18.49
CA ARG A 66 -13.66 22.18 19.08
C ARG A 66 -13.01 23.00 20.18
N PHE A 67 -11.81 22.63 20.64
CA PHE A 67 -11.17 23.22 21.81
C PHE A 67 -11.04 24.75 21.75
N SER A 68 -10.60 25.28 20.60
CA SER A 68 -10.45 26.73 20.35
C SER A 68 -11.67 27.39 19.71
N ASN A 69 -12.73 26.63 19.41
CA ASN A 69 -13.90 27.13 18.72
C ASN A 69 -14.81 27.94 19.66
N ARG A 70 -14.66 29.27 19.65
CA ARG A 70 -15.46 30.20 20.48
C ARG A 70 -16.95 30.24 20.15
N ALA A 71 -17.35 29.76 18.97
CA ALA A 71 -18.75 29.67 18.57
C ALA A 71 -19.42 28.36 19.06
N TRP A 72 -18.64 27.38 19.52
CA TRP A 72 -19.17 26.17 20.09
C TRP A 72 -19.81 26.46 21.46
N LYS A 73 -21.04 25.99 21.67
CA LYS A 73 -21.82 26.27 22.88
C LYS A 73 -21.14 25.85 24.20
N GLU A 74 -20.24 24.86 24.14
CA GLU A 74 -19.51 24.39 25.32
C GLU A 74 -18.16 25.09 25.49
N TRP A 75 -17.81 26.06 24.66
CA TRP A 75 -16.58 26.84 24.83
C TRP A 75 -16.68 27.81 26.03
N PRO A 76 -15.62 28.00 26.84
CA PRO A 76 -14.33 27.32 26.78
C PRO A 76 -14.39 25.88 27.34
N LEU A 77 -13.57 25.00 26.79
CA LEU A 77 -13.38 23.65 27.33
C LEU A 77 -12.39 23.68 28.50
N THR A 78 -12.86 23.38 29.71
CA THR A 78 -12.02 23.33 30.92
C THR A 78 -11.95 21.91 31.46
N THR A 79 -10.94 21.61 32.28
CA THR A 79 -10.78 20.28 32.90
C THR A 79 -11.95 19.93 33.82
N GLU A 80 -12.52 20.91 34.52
CA GLU A 80 -13.73 20.77 35.34
C GLU A 80 -14.89 20.26 34.48
N LYS A 81 -15.15 20.94 33.36
CA LYS A 81 -16.24 20.63 32.45
C LYS A 81 -16.06 19.24 31.85
N TYR A 82 -14.85 18.94 31.37
CA TYR A 82 -14.54 17.67 30.76
C TYR A 82 -14.68 16.50 31.74
N VAL A 83 -14.13 16.63 32.96
CA VAL A 83 -14.26 15.58 33.99
C VAL A 83 -15.71 15.44 34.49
N ASN A 84 -16.48 16.53 34.55
CA ASN A 84 -17.91 16.43 34.82
C ASN A 84 -18.66 15.62 33.74
N TRP A 85 -18.28 15.75 32.47
CA TRP A 85 -18.84 14.90 31.41
C TRP A 85 -18.42 13.45 31.58
N LEU A 86 -17.16 13.16 31.92
CA LEU A 86 -16.71 11.81 32.23
C LEU A 86 -17.52 11.19 33.38
N ASN A 87 -17.75 11.95 34.46
CA ASN A 87 -18.55 11.50 35.61
C ASN A 87 -20.04 11.31 35.29
N SER A 88 -20.53 11.83 34.16
CA SER A 88 -21.92 11.65 33.72
C SER A 88 -22.13 10.39 32.87
N ILE A 89 -21.06 9.70 32.51
CA ILE A 89 -21.10 8.43 31.79
C ILE A 89 -21.64 7.34 32.73
N ASP A 90 -22.48 6.44 32.21
CA ASP A 90 -23.03 5.32 32.99
C ASP A 90 -21.88 4.47 33.55
N GLU A 91 -21.94 4.07 34.83
CA GLU A 91 -20.87 3.28 35.46
C GLU A 91 -20.59 1.94 34.76
N LYS A 92 -21.53 1.43 33.96
CA LYS A 92 -21.34 0.24 33.13
C LYS A 92 -20.40 0.50 31.94
N GLU A 93 -20.31 1.74 31.47
CA GLU A 93 -19.41 2.17 30.41
C GLU A 93 -18.00 2.37 30.99
N GLU A 94 -17.33 1.25 31.23
CA GLU A 94 -16.11 1.17 32.06
C GLU A 94 -14.84 1.78 31.43
N ILE A 95 -14.86 2.21 30.16
CA ILE A 95 -13.66 2.70 29.47
C ILE A 95 -13.99 3.85 28.52
N VAL A 96 -13.17 4.91 28.52
CA VAL A 96 -13.28 6.00 27.54
C VAL A 96 -12.00 6.08 26.74
N ASN A 97 -12.07 5.79 25.44
CA ASN A 97 -10.91 5.87 24.56
C ASN A 97 -10.89 7.22 23.83
N LEU A 98 -9.84 8.00 24.06
CA LEU A 98 -9.61 9.29 23.39
C LEU A 98 -8.52 9.12 22.33
N PHE A 99 -8.89 9.18 21.06
CA PHE A 99 -7.94 9.04 19.94
C PHE A 99 -7.86 10.36 19.17
N MET A 100 -6.66 10.90 19.05
CA MET A 100 -6.37 12.20 18.43
C MET A 100 -5.02 12.11 17.72
N ASP A 101 -4.84 12.85 16.64
CA ASP A 101 -3.54 12.97 16.00
C ASP A 101 -2.56 13.76 16.86
N TYR A 102 -1.27 13.44 16.76
CA TYR A 102 -0.24 14.16 17.52
C TYR A 102 -0.20 15.65 17.15
N GLU A 103 -0.43 15.97 15.87
CA GLU A 103 -0.54 17.35 15.36
C GLU A 103 -1.71 18.15 15.94
N THR A 104 -2.66 17.49 16.63
CA THR A 104 -3.69 18.18 17.41
C THR A 104 -3.06 19.23 18.32
N PHE A 105 -1.94 18.90 18.98
CA PHE A 105 -1.30 19.76 19.96
C PHE A 105 -0.12 20.51 19.34
N GLY A 106 -0.35 21.78 18.99
CA GLY A 106 0.67 22.68 18.46
C GLY A 106 0.48 23.07 16.99
N GLU A 107 -0.21 22.25 16.19
CA GLU A 107 -0.48 22.55 14.77
C GLU A 107 -1.95 22.89 14.54
N HIS A 108 -2.89 22.03 14.99
CA HIS A 108 -4.33 22.34 14.94
C HIS A 108 -4.80 23.19 16.11
N GLN A 109 -4.36 22.87 17.33
CA GLN A 109 -4.61 23.65 18.54
C GLN A 109 -3.30 24.28 19.01
N TRP A 110 -3.11 25.56 18.71
CA TRP A 110 -1.89 26.30 19.05
C TRP A 110 -1.76 26.53 20.55
N ALA A 111 -0.54 26.83 21.02
CA ALA A 111 -0.28 26.96 22.45
C ALA A 111 -1.12 28.06 23.14
N GLU A 112 -1.38 29.15 22.43
CA GLU A 112 -2.16 30.31 22.90
C GLU A 112 -3.63 29.98 23.14
N THR A 113 -4.13 28.88 22.57
CA THR A 113 -5.48 28.37 22.86
C THR A 113 -5.61 27.86 24.30
N GLY A 114 -4.49 27.53 24.95
CA GLY A 114 -4.44 26.96 26.29
C GLY A 114 -4.49 25.42 26.32
N VAL A 115 -4.48 24.75 25.15
CA VAL A 115 -4.61 23.29 25.07
C VAL A 115 -3.52 22.53 25.84
N PHE A 116 -2.28 23.03 25.84
CA PHE A 116 -1.19 22.40 26.61
C PHE A 116 -1.42 22.50 28.10
N GLU A 117 -1.97 23.62 28.59
CA GLU A 117 -2.32 23.77 29.99
C GLU A 117 -3.52 22.90 30.35
N PHE A 118 -4.52 22.77 29.47
CA PHE A 118 -5.59 21.79 29.65
C PHE A 118 -5.03 20.37 29.80
N MET A 119 -4.15 19.93 28.89
CA MET A 119 -3.54 18.60 28.93
C MET A 119 -2.64 18.40 30.15
N ARG A 120 -1.97 19.45 30.64
CA ARG A 120 -1.17 19.42 31.87
C ARG A 120 -2.05 19.18 33.10
N HIS A 121 -3.22 19.81 33.17
CA HIS A 121 -4.11 19.72 34.34
C HIS A 121 -5.08 18.55 34.29
N LEU A 122 -5.42 18.03 33.10
CA LEU A 122 -6.44 17.00 32.92
C LEU A 122 -6.17 15.74 33.77
N PRO A 123 -4.96 15.13 33.77
CA PRO A 123 -4.72 13.93 34.57
C PRO A 123 -4.93 14.16 36.07
N HIS A 124 -4.44 15.29 36.60
CA HIS A 124 -4.63 15.64 38.00
C HIS A 124 -6.12 15.73 38.34
N ARG A 125 -6.91 16.38 37.47
CA ARG A 125 -8.34 16.55 37.69
C ARG A 125 -9.10 15.24 37.62
N VAL A 126 -8.74 14.37 36.68
CA VAL A 126 -9.33 13.02 36.56
C VAL A 126 -9.10 12.24 37.85
N PHE A 127 -7.87 12.22 38.38
CA PHE A 127 -7.58 11.49 39.62
C PHE A 127 -8.22 12.08 40.88
N SER A 128 -8.44 13.40 40.93
CA SER A 128 -9.00 14.05 42.12
C SER A 128 -10.53 13.98 42.18
N ASP A 129 -11.19 14.03 41.02
CA ASP A 129 -12.63 14.30 40.93
C ASP A 129 -13.42 13.19 40.21
N SER A 130 -12.78 12.07 39.88
CA SER A 130 -13.44 10.92 39.27
C SER A 130 -12.87 9.60 39.77
N ASN A 131 -13.53 8.50 39.43
CA ASN A 131 -13.04 7.14 39.67
C ASN A 131 -12.28 6.57 38.46
N PHE A 132 -12.01 7.39 37.44
CA PHE A 132 -11.25 6.96 36.26
C PHE A 132 -9.75 6.84 36.59
N GLU A 133 -9.11 5.93 35.87
CA GLU A 133 -7.67 5.79 35.81
C GLU A 133 -7.20 5.86 34.36
N PHE A 134 -5.88 5.95 34.15
CA PHE A 134 -5.30 5.87 32.81
C PHE A 134 -4.67 4.50 32.61
N LEU A 135 -5.08 3.84 31.53
CA LEU A 135 -4.57 2.53 31.11
C LEU A 135 -3.94 2.63 29.73
N THR A 136 -2.87 1.88 29.53
CA THR A 136 -2.42 1.55 28.18
C THR A 136 -3.45 0.64 27.48
N PRO A 137 -3.47 0.59 26.13
CA PRO A 137 -4.36 -0.33 25.42
C PRO A 137 -4.22 -1.80 25.83
N SER A 138 -3.00 -2.23 26.20
CA SER A 138 -2.75 -3.60 26.67
C SER A 138 -3.37 -3.84 28.05
N GLU A 139 -3.20 -2.90 28.99
CA GLU A 139 -3.78 -3.01 30.33
C GLU A 139 -5.31 -2.96 30.27
N ALA A 140 -5.88 -2.08 29.45
CA ALA A 140 -7.31 -2.02 29.20
C ALA A 140 -7.85 -3.35 28.66
N ALA A 141 -7.15 -3.94 27.69
CA ALA A 141 -7.52 -5.23 27.11
C ALA A 141 -7.38 -6.39 28.11
N GLU A 142 -6.53 -6.29 29.14
CA GLU A 142 -6.40 -7.31 30.17
C GLU A 142 -7.43 -7.14 31.30
N LYS A 143 -7.68 -5.89 31.70
CA LYS A 143 -8.57 -5.54 32.82
C LYS A 143 -10.04 -5.76 32.48
N HIS A 144 -10.50 -5.24 31.35
CA HIS A 144 -11.93 -5.20 31.05
C HIS A 144 -12.42 -6.51 30.41
N GLN A 145 -13.73 -6.75 30.50
CA GLN A 145 -14.38 -7.85 29.79
C GLN A 145 -15.19 -7.31 28.62
N PRO A 146 -15.11 -7.93 27.43
CA PRO A 146 -15.94 -7.52 26.32
C PRO A 146 -17.42 -7.75 26.61
N VAL A 147 -18.27 -6.78 26.30
CA VAL A 147 -19.72 -6.88 26.56
C VAL A 147 -20.47 -7.59 25.43
N ALA A 148 -19.92 -7.57 24.21
CA ALA A 148 -20.50 -8.20 23.03
C ALA A 148 -19.48 -8.33 21.91
N ASN A 149 -19.87 -9.03 20.84
CA ASN A 149 -19.19 -8.98 19.57
C ASN A 149 -19.61 -7.70 18.82
N MET A 150 -18.66 -7.05 18.15
CA MET A 150 -18.94 -5.98 17.20
C MET A 150 -18.95 -6.56 15.79
N HIS A 151 -20.07 -6.37 15.09
CA HIS A 151 -20.25 -6.83 13.71
C HIS A 151 -20.15 -5.64 12.76
N VAL A 152 -19.09 -5.63 11.95
CA VAL A 152 -18.75 -4.57 10.99
C VAL A 152 -18.43 -5.25 9.65
N PRO A 153 -19.46 -5.52 8.82
CA PRO A 153 -19.27 -6.29 7.59
C PRO A 153 -18.51 -5.52 6.51
N ASN A 154 -18.61 -4.19 6.51
CA ASN A 154 -17.93 -3.32 5.54
C ASN A 154 -16.86 -2.48 6.24
N PRO A 155 -15.70 -2.21 5.62
CA PRO A 155 -14.67 -1.41 6.23
C PRO A 155 -15.16 -0.01 6.62
N ILE A 156 -14.88 0.37 7.88
CA ILE A 156 -15.09 1.71 8.42
C ILE A 156 -13.75 2.39 8.63
N SER A 157 -13.78 3.71 8.82
CA SER A 157 -12.62 4.54 9.16
C SER A 157 -13.02 5.61 10.18
N TRP A 158 -12.05 6.24 10.82
CA TRP A 158 -12.28 7.42 11.64
C TRP A 158 -12.35 8.75 10.86
N ALA A 159 -12.03 8.71 9.56
CA ALA A 159 -12.04 9.89 8.71
C ALA A 159 -13.47 10.26 8.29
N ASP A 160 -13.64 11.56 8.07
CA ASP A 160 -14.81 12.20 7.46
C ASP A 160 -16.14 11.87 8.15
N GLU A 161 -17.22 12.57 7.83
CA GLU A 161 -18.49 12.38 8.56
C GLU A 161 -19.08 10.97 8.35
N GLU A 162 -18.87 10.38 7.18
CA GLU A 162 -19.41 9.09 6.79
C GLU A 162 -18.76 7.92 7.53
N ARG A 163 -17.54 8.10 8.04
CA ARG A 163 -16.76 7.09 8.78
C ARG A 163 -16.57 5.79 7.99
N ASP A 164 -16.25 5.92 6.71
CA ASP A 164 -16.04 4.82 5.77
C ASP A 164 -14.75 5.02 4.93
N LEU A 165 -14.58 4.26 3.84
CA LEU A 165 -13.38 4.34 2.99
C LEU A 165 -13.44 5.40 1.89
N THR A 166 -14.52 6.17 1.78
CA THR A 166 -14.71 7.11 0.65
C THR A 166 -13.70 8.28 0.65
N ALA A 167 -12.95 8.48 1.73
CA ALA A 167 -11.80 9.38 1.76
C ALA A 167 -10.64 8.89 0.87
N TRP A 168 -10.52 7.57 0.64
CA TRP A 168 -9.45 6.94 -0.15
C TRP A 168 -9.94 6.18 -1.39
N LEU A 169 -11.21 5.75 -1.40
CA LEU A 169 -11.84 4.95 -2.47
C LEU A 169 -13.27 5.47 -2.71
N GLY A 170 -13.37 6.76 -3.06
CA GLY A 170 -14.64 7.46 -3.25
C GLY A 170 -14.84 8.04 -4.63
N ASN A 171 -13.85 7.93 -5.54
CA ASN A 171 -13.94 8.47 -6.90
C ASN A 171 -13.05 7.72 -7.90
N ASP A 172 -13.32 7.91 -9.20
CA ASP A 172 -12.64 7.21 -10.29
C ASP A 172 -11.11 7.37 -10.30
N LEU A 173 -10.55 8.50 -9.86
CA LEU A 173 -9.09 8.73 -9.81
C LEU A 173 -8.44 7.81 -8.76
N GLN A 174 -9.09 7.74 -7.60
CA GLN A 174 -8.65 6.90 -6.49
C GLN A 174 -8.73 5.42 -6.86
N ASP A 175 -9.86 5.01 -7.44
CA ASP A 175 -10.10 3.63 -7.85
C ASP A 175 -9.11 3.19 -8.95
N GLU A 176 -8.86 4.04 -9.96
CA GLU A 176 -7.88 3.75 -11.02
C GLU A 176 -6.47 3.58 -10.44
N ALA A 177 -6.04 4.50 -9.57
CA ALA A 177 -4.72 4.44 -8.95
C ALA A 177 -4.55 3.18 -8.09
N PHE A 178 -5.58 2.84 -7.30
CA PHE A 178 -5.60 1.69 -6.41
C PHE A 178 -5.57 0.37 -7.20
N ASP A 179 -6.47 0.20 -8.16
CA ASP A 179 -6.55 -0.99 -9.00
C ASP A 179 -5.27 -1.19 -9.80
N LYS A 180 -4.70 -0.09 -10.33
CA LYS A 180 -3.45 -0.16 -11.08
C LYS A 180 -2.30 -0.64 -10.22
N LEU A 181 -2.18 -0.13 -8.99
CA LEU A 181 -1.17 -0.56 -8.04
C LEU A 181 -1.32 -2.06 -7.74
N TYR A 182 -2.49 -2.48 -7.27
CA TYR A 182 -2.71 -3.87 -6.83
C TYR A 182 -2.76 -4.88 -7.98
N SER A 183 -2.89 -4.44 -9.24
CA SER A 183 -2.65 -5.31 -10.41
C SER A 183 -1.22 -5.88 -10.47
N LEU A 184 -0.28 -5.33 -9.70
CA LEU A 184 1.12 -5.77 -9.64
C LEU A 184 1.39 -6.87 -8.61
N ILE A 185 0.42 -7.28 -7.78
CA ILE A 185 0.62 -8.27 -6.70
C ILE A 185 1.37 -9.52 -7.22
N GLU A 186 0.85 -10.16 -8.27
CA GLU A 186 1.45 -11.39 -8.82
C GLU A 186 2.87 -11.17 -9.36
N LYS A 187 3.15 -9.97 -9.87
CA LYS A 187 4.49 -9.60 -10.32
C LYS A 187 5.43 -9.42 -9.14
N MET A 188 4.96 -8.76 -8.09
CA MET A 188 5.73 -8.49 -6.88
C MET A 188 6.10 -9.76 -6.12
N ASP A 189 5.30 -10.82 -6.20
CA ASP A 189 5.64 -12.15 -5.64
C ASP A 189 6.94 -12.75 -6.24
N MET A 190 7.31 -12.33 -7.45
CA MET A 190 8.54 -12.76 -8.12
C MET A 190 9.74 -11.83 -7.82
N ILE A 191 9.51 -10.67 -7.21
CA ILE A 191 10.53 -9.67 -6.97
C ILE A 191 11.24 -9.93 -5.65
N LYS A 192 12.58 -9.97 -5.68
CA LYS A 192 13.45 -10.03 -4.51
C LYS A 192 14.34 -8.80 -4.34
N ASN A 193 14.23 -7.85 -5.26
CA ASN A 193 15.00 -6.62 -5.26
C ASN A 193 14.48 -5.70 -4.13
N GLU A 194 15.30 -5.46 -3.11
CA GLU A 194 14.93 -4.71 -1.90
C GLU A 194 14.48 -3.26 -2.20
N ASP A 195 15.07 -2.60 -3.20
CA ASP A 195 14.64 -1.25 -3.58
C ASP A 195 13.23 -1.26 -4.18
N LEU A 196 12.90 -2.24 -5.03
CA LEU A 196 11.56 -2.38 -5.58
C LEU A 196 10.53 -2.77 -4.50
N LEU A 197 10.92 -3.63 -3.55
CA LEU A 197 10.06 -3.99 -2.42
C LEU A 197 9.80 -2.80 -1.49
N ARG A 198 10.79 -1.93 -1.28
CA ARG A 198 10.62 -0.68 -0.53
C ARG A 198 9.69 0.28 -1.28
N ASP A 199 9.97 0.54 -2.56
CA ASP A 199 9.19 1.48 -3.37
C ASP A 199 7.73 1.02 -3.49
N TRP A 200 7.49 -0.30 -3.62
CA TRP A 200 6.15 -0.91 -3.55
C TRP A 200 5.40 -0.58 -2.26
N LYS A 201 6.08 -0.64 -1.10
CA LYS A 201 5.48 -0.27 0.18
C LYS A 201 5.14 1.21 0.25
N TYR A 202 5.99 2.08 -0.28
CA TYR A 202 5.75 3.52 -0.28
C TYR A 202 4.56 3.90 -1.16
N LEU A 203 4.41 3.28 -2.33
CA LEU A 203 3.26 3.52 -3.21
C LEU A 203 1.91 3.11 -2.61
N GLN A 204 1.90 2.28 -1.56
CA GLN A 204 0.70 1.87 -0.83
C GLN A 204 0.33 2.81 0.33
N THR A 205 1.09 3.88 0.57
CA THR A 205 0.80 4.86 1.62
C THR A 205 -0.58 5.49 1.38
N SER A 206 -1.45 5.50 2.39
CA SER A 206 -2.84 5.96 2.27
C SER A 206 -2.96 7.41 1.82
N ASP A 207 -2.01 8.27 2.23
CA ASP A 207 -1.97 9.69 1.88
C ASP A 207 -2.03 9.93 0.38
N HIS A 208 -1.42 9.07 -0.44
CA HIS A 208 -1.49 9.20 -1.90
C HIS A 208 -2.93 9.20 -2.40
N PHE A 209 -3.75 8.27 -1.90
CA PHE A 209 -5.16 8.18 -2.28
C PHE A 209 -5.98 9.30 -1.63
N TYR A 210 -5.65 9.68 -0.39
CA TYR A 210 -6.31 10.80 0.30
C TYR A 210 -6.15 12.11 -0.47
N TYR A 211 -4.96 12.38 -1.03
CA TYR A 211 -4.69 13.58 -1.83
C TYR A 211 -5.47 13.62 -3.15
N MET A 212 -6.00 12.48 -3.61
CA MET A 212 -6.87 12.37 -4.78
C MET A 212 -8.37 12.48 -4.43
N CYS A 213 -8.72 12.73 -3.16
CA CYS A 213 -10.11 12.89 -2.75
C CYS A 213 -10.73 14.19 -3.29
N THR A 214 -11.91 14.10 -3.89
CA THR A 214 -12.61 15.25 -4.50
C THR A 214 -13.65 15.90 -3.58
N LYS A 215 -14.03 15.27 -2.47
CA LYS A 215 -15.07 15.76 -1.54
C LYS A 215 -14.78 17.17 -1.01
N TRP A 216 -13.53 17.41 -0.62
CA TRP A 216 -13.10 18.65 0.02
C TRP A 216 -12.82 19.77 -0.99
N PHE A 217 -12.80 19.44 -2.27
CA PHE A 217 -12.54 20.41 -3.33
C PHE A 217 -13.78 21.28 -3.64
N SER A 218 -14.99 20.78 -3.36
CA SER A 218 -16.23 21.57 -3.45
C SER A 218 -16.48 22.47 -2.24
N ASP A 219 -16.02 22.07 -1.05
CA ASP A 219 -16.38 22.75 0.21
C ASP A 219 -15.39 23.80 0.70
N GLY A 220 -14.30 24.03 -0.04
CA GLY A 220 -13.47 25.24 0.08
C GLY A 220 -12.70 25.45 1.40
N ASP A 221 -13.00 24.70 2.46
CA ASP A 221 -12.51 24.95 3.81
C ASP A 221 -11.93 23.69 4.49
N VAL A 222 -10.93 23.94 5.33
CA VAL A 222 -10.29 23.08 6.34
C VAL A 222 -9.29 22.01 5.88
N HIS A 223 -9.48 21.29 4.75
CA HIS A 223 -8.56 20.19 4.36
C HIS A 223 -7.41 20.56 3.42
N LYS A 224 -7.26 21.85 3.05
CA LYS A 224 -6.11 22.32 2.25
C LYS A 224 -4.77 22.26 2.98
N TYR A 225 -4.78 22.09 4.30
CA TYR A 225 -3.56 22.18 5.10
C TYR A 225 -2.58 21.01 4.89
N PHE A 226 -3.04 19.86 4.37
CA PHE A 226 -2.21 18.65 4.27
C PHE A 226 -2.02 18.11 2.86
N ASN A 227 -2.64 18.71 1.83
CA ASN A 227 -2.42 18.27 0.45
C ASN A 227 -1.26 19.06 -0.17
N PRO A 228 -0.14 18.42 -0.56
CA PRO A 228 0.98 19.11 -1.19
C PRO A 228 0.72 19.50 -2.66
N TYR A 229 -0.44 19.13 -3.21
CA TYR A 229 -0.83 19.38 -4.60
C TYR A 229 -1.95 20.42 -4.68
N ASP A 230 -1.99 21.20 -5.77
CA ASP A 230 -3.00 22.25 -5.95
C ASP A 230 -4.39 21.68 -6.27
N SER A 231 -4.45 20.41 -6.73
CA SER A 231 -5.71 19.71 -6.97
C SER A 231 -5.58 18.19 -6.86
N PRO A 232 -6.70 17.48 -6.63
CA PRO A 232 -6.75 16.01 -6.71
C PRO A 232 -6.23 15.44 -8.04
N TYR A 233 -6.42 16.16 -9.14
CA TYR A 233 -5.92 15.77 -10.47
C TYR A 233 -4.39 15.82 -10.56
N GLU A 234 -3.76 16.83 -9.95
CA GLU A 234 -2.30 16.91 -9.91
C GLU A 234 -1.71 15.80 -9.04
N ALA A 235 -2.33 15.50 -7.89
CA ALA A 235 -1.95 14.37 -7.05
C ALA A 235 -2.01 13.05 -7.83
N PHE A 236 -3.12 12.83 -8.55
CA PHE A 236 -3.31 11.67 -9.41
C PHE A 236 -2.26 11.58 -10.52
N ILE A 237 -2.04 12.65 -11.29
CA ILE A 237 -1.04 12.67 -12.38
C ILE A 237 0.35 12.37 -11.82
N ASN A 238 0.72 12.97 -10.69
CA ASN A 238 2.02 12.75 -10.07
C ASN A 238 2.19 11.28 -9.64
N TYR A 239 1.19 10.73 -8.96
CA TYR A 239 1.19 9.34 -8.53
C TYR A 239 1.25 8.37 -9.72
N MET A 240 0.44 8.58 -10.75
CA MET A 240 0.40 7.70 -11.93
C MET A 240 1.70 7.75 -12.74
N ASN A 241 2.38 8.89 -12.78
CA ASN A 241 3.71 8.99 -13.37
C ASN A 241 4.74 8.15 -12.58
N ALA A 242 4.75 8.26 -11.26
CA ALA A 242 5.63 7.47 -10.39
C ALA A 242 5.32 5.97 -10.48
N LEU A 243 4.03 5.60 -10.46
CA LEU A 243 3.58 4.22 -10.60
C LEU A 243 3.94 3.64 -11.98
N SER A 244 3.85 4.44 -13.05
CA SER A 244 4.22 4.01 -14.39
C SER A 244 5.72 3.70 -14.51
N ASP A 245 6.59 4.55 -13.94
CA ASP A 245 8.02 4.28 -13.85
C ASP A 245 8.29 3.00 -13.03
N PHE A 246 7.64 2.86 -11.88
CA PHE A 246 7.75 1.68 -11.04
C PHE A 246 7.37 0.39 -11.78
N ILE A 247 6.27 0.40 -12.54
CA ILE A 247 5.85 -0.75 -13.36
C ILE A 247 6.94 -1.14 -14.37
N LEU A 248 7.54 -0.17 -15.06
CA LEU A 248 8.62 -0.44 -16.01
C LEU A 248 9.84 -1.07 -15.33
N ARG A 249 10.19 -0.59 -14.12
CA ARG A 249 11.29 -1.15 -13.33
C ARG A 249 11.00 -2.59 -12.89
N VAL A 250 9.78 -2.87 -12.44
CA VAL A 250 9.32 -4.24 -12.09
C VAL A 250 9.39 -5.17 -13.31
N ASP A 251 8.88 -4.73 -14.46
CA ASP A 251 8.89 -5.55 -15.68
C ASP A 251 10.32 -5.84 -16.16
N ASN A 252 11.22 -4.85 -16.10
CA ASN A 252 12.61 -5.03 -16.45
C ASN A 252 13.34 -6.01 -15.51
N GLU A 253 13.07 -5.94 -14.20
CA GLU A 253 13.63 -6.86 -13.22
C GLU A 253 13.17 -8.30 -13.48
N ILE A 254 11.88 -8.52 -13.76
CA ILE A 254 11.34 -9.84 -14.10
C ILE A 254 11.96 -10.38 -15.39
N LEU A 255 12.07 -9.54 -16.42
CA LEU A 255 12.71 -9.92 -17.68
C LEU A 255 14.19 -10.27 -17.50
N PHE A 256 14.90 -9.49 -16.69
CA PHE A 256 16.31 -9.75 -16.36
C PHE A 256 16.48 -11.09 -15.64
N ASN A 257 15.69 -11.34 -14.61
CA ASN A 257 15.73 -12.59 -13.84
C ASN A 257 15.40 -13.80 -14.72
N ARG A 258 14.36 -13.71 -15.55
CA ARG A 258 14.01 -14.76 -16.51
C ARG A 258 15.14 -15.03 -17.51
N ASN A 259 15.80 -13.99 -18.01
CA ASN A 259 16.92 -14.15 -18.92
C ASN A 259 18.14 -14.80 -18.24
N GLN A 260 18.43 -14.44 -16.98
CA GLN A 260 19.46 -15.11 -16.20
C GLN A 260 19.15 -16.59 -15.99
N ASP A 261 17.91 -16.92 -15.63
CA ASP A 261 17.48 -18.31 -15.46
C ASP A 261 17.68 -19.10 -16.75
N ILE A 262 17.26 -18.56 -17.90
CA ILE A 262 17.47 -19.18 -19.21
C ILE A 262 18.96 -19.37 -19.50
N ILE A 263 19.79 -18.34 -19.33
CA ILE A 263 21.23 -18.41 -19.60
C ILE A 263 21.89 -19.47 -18.70
N SER A 264 21.48 -19.58 -17.44
CA SER A 264 22.02 -20.55 -16.49
C SER A 264 21.79 -22.01 -16.89
N THR A 265 20.83 -22.28 -17.78
CA THR A 265 20.56 -23.64 -18.29
C THR A 265 21.49 -24.08 -19.42
N TYR A 266 22.24 -23.16 -20.04
CA TYR A 266 23.12 -23.50 -21.15
C TYR A 266 24.45 -24.11 -20.68
N PRO A 267 24.93 -25.19 -21.31
CA PRO A 267 26.29 -25.67 -21.10
C PRO A 267 27.33 -24.59 -21.45
N PRO A 268 28.47 -24.50 -20.72
CA PRO A 268 29.50 -23.50 -20.98
C PRO A 268 29.99 -23.45 -22.44
N ASP A 269 30.09 -24.61 -23.09
CA ASP A 269 30.53 -24.71 -24.49
C ASP A 269 29.52 -24.08 -25.47
N GLU A 270 28.23 -24.20 -25.19
CA GLU A 270 27.18 -23.58 -26.00
C GLU A 270 27.14 -22.06 -25.80
N ILE A 271 27.38 -21.58 -24.58
CA ILE A 271 27.51 -20.16 -24.28
C ILE A 271 28.69 -19.57 -25.06
N GLN A 272 29.85 -20.23 -25.05
CA GLN A 272 31.04 -19.78 -25.78
C GLN A 272 30.79 -19.71 -27.29
N LYS A 273 30.04 -20.67 -27.83
CA LYS A 273 29.62 -20.67 -29.24
C LYS A 273 28.66 -19.51 -29.56
N LEU A 274 27.66 -19.27 -28.70
CA LEU A 274 26.76 -18.12 -28.84
C LEU A 274 27.53 -16.80 -28.86
N ILE A 275 28.49 -16.63 -27.94
CA ILE A 275 29.35 -15.43 -27.88
C ILE A 275 30.07 -15.23 -29.21
N SER A 276 30.73 -16.27 -29.73
CA SER A 276 31.45 -16.20 -31.01
C SER A 276 30.52 -15.83 -32.18
N ASP A 277 29.32 -16.40 -32.23
CA ASP A 277 28.34 -16.13 -33.29
C ASP A 277 27.83 -14.67 -33.21
N TYR A 278 27.55 -14.17 -32.01
CA TYR A 278 27.12 -12.78 -31.82
C TYR A 278 28.25 -11.77 -32.10
N GLU A 279 29.49 -12.06 -31.71
CA GLU A 279 30.65 -11.21 -32.04
C GLU A 279 30.84 -11.08 -33.55
N GLN A 280 30.70 -12.18 -34.29
CA GLN A 280 30.79 -12.16 -35.75
C GLN A 280 29.67 -11.31 -36.37
N LYS A 281 28.44 -11.43 -35.85
CA LYS A 281 27.29 -10.64 -36.32
C LYS A 281 27.43 -9.16 -36.00
N ILE A 282 27.95 -8.82 -34.83
CA ILE A 282 28.26 -7.43 -34.44
C ILE A 282 29.34 -6.85 -35.36
N ALA A 283 30.38 -7.62 -35.68
CA ALA A 283 31.43 -7.19 -36.60
C ALA A 283 30.88 -6.94 -38.02
N GLU A 284 29.99 -7.81 -38.51
CA GLU A 284 29.29 -7.64 -39.79
C GLU A 284 28.44 -6.35 -39.80
N LEU A 285 27.61 -6.13 -38.78
CA LEU A 285 26.78 -4.93 -38.65
C LEU A 285 27.62 -3.64 -38.56
N LYS A 286 28.73 -3.65 -37.81
CA LYS A 286 29.68 -2.52 -37.75
C LYS A 286 30.32 -2.23 -39.11
N SER A 287 30.60 -3.27 -39.89
CA SER A 287 31.14 -3.12 -41.25
C SER A 287 30.14 -2.52 -42.25
N LEU A 288 28.84 -2.69 -41.99
CA LEU A 288 27.73 -2.12 -42.78
C LEU A 288 27.39 -0.68 -42.33
N SER A 289 27.55 -0.36 -41.05
CA SER A 289 27.26 0.95 -40.46
C SER A 289 28.30 2.03 -40.77
N ASN A 290 29.52 1.68 -41.17
CA ASN A 290 30.59 2.64 -41.41
C ASN A 290 31.31 2.40 -42.76
N PRO A 291 31.06 3.23 -43.80
CA PRO A 291 31.57 2.99 -45.17
C PRO A 291 33.10 2.97 -45.31
N GLU A 292 33.86 3.53 -44.36
CA GLU A 292 35.31 3.72 -44.49
C GLU A 292 36.17 2.48 -44.15
N LEU A 293 35.61 1.47 -43.47
CA LEU A 293 36.35 0.24 -43.13
C LEU A 293 36.42 -0.78 -44.29
N LYS A 294 35.70 -0.58 -45.40
CA LYS A 294 35.76 -1.45 -46.60
C LYS A 294 37.16 -1.55 -47.22
N LYS A 295 38.08 -0.60 -46.96
CA LYS A 295 39.44 -0.61 -47.52
C LYS A 295 40.49 -1.37 -46.71
N SER A 296 40.28 -1.65 -45.41
CA SER A 296 41.32 -2.29 -44.58
C SER A 296 41.30 -3.83 -44.66
N LEU A 297 40.13 -4.45 -44.86
CA LEU A 297 40.00 -5.92 -44.91
C LEU A 297 40.47 -6.55 -46.23
N LYS A 298 40.41 -5.83 -47.36
CA LYS A 298 40.89 -6.35 -48.66
C LYS A 298 42.42 -6.49 -48.76
N LYS A 299 43.20 -5.83 -47.90
CA LYS A 299 44.67 -5.87 -47.94
C LYS A 299 45.31 -7.04 -47.15
N LYS A 300 44.56 -7.73 -46.28
CA LYS A 300 45.11 -8.85 -45.48
C LYS A 300 44.99 -10.23 -46.15
N VAL A 301 44.20 -10.36 -47.24
CA VAL A 301 43.97 -11.65 -47.91
C VAL A 301 44.96 -11.92 -49.05
N SER A 302 45.70 -10.93 -49.55
CA SER A 302 46.56 -11.08 -50.74
C SER A 302 48.03 -11.42 -50.51
N LYS A 303 48.45 -11.76 -49.28
CA LYS A 303 49.82 -12.25 -49.01
C LYS A 303 49.81 -13.58 -48.27
N LYS A 304 49.63 -14.68 -49.00
CA LYS A 304 50.26 -15.98 -48.74
C LYS A 304 50.40 -16.73 -50.07
N GLU A 305 51.66 -16.94 -50.48
CA GLU A 305 52.08 -17.70 -51.66
C GLU A 305 51.90 -19.22 -51.47
N PRO A 306 51.93 -20.01 -52.57
CA PRO A 306 51.30 -21.33 -52.65
C PRO A 306 52.29 -22.49 -52.44
N VAL A 307 51.83 -23.59 -51.84
CA VAL A 307 52.51 -24.91 -51.94
C VAL A 307 51.51 -26.08 -52.04
N LYS A 308 51.54 -26.67 -53.26
CA LYS A 308 51.43 -28.07 -53.70
C LYS A 308 50.16 -28.92 -53.48
N LYS A 309 49.75 -29.47 -54.64
CA LYS A 309 48.76 -30.52 -54.93
C LYS A 309 49.02 -31.84 -54.20
N ALA A 310 47.94 -32.50 -53.79
CA ALA A 310 47.78 -33.96 -53.85
C ALA A 310 46.32 -34.30 -54.25
N ALA A 311 46.17 -35.36 -55.02
CA ALA A 311 45.06 -35.62 -55.93
C ALA A 311 43.98 -36.59 -55.40
N SER A 312 42.80 -36.52 -56.03
CA SER A 312 41.79 -37.58 -56.21
C SER A 312 40.99 -37.98 -54.94
N LYS A 313 39.68 -38.28 -54.96
CA LYS A 313 38.80 -38.91 -55.96
C LYS A 313 37.37 -38.37 -55.87
N GLN A 314 36.70 -38.43 -57.01
CA GLN A 314 35.25 -38.30 -57.22
C GLN A 314 34.44 -39.32 -56.41
N LYS A 315 33.21 -38.94 -56.00
CA LYS A 315 31.99 -39.62 -56.48
C LYS A 315 30.72 -38.77 -56.29
N LYS A 316 29.98 -38.71 -57.38
CA LYS A 316 28.64 -38.13 -57.58
C LYS A 316 27.54 -38.94 -56.91
N SER A 317 26.35 -38.34 -56.92
CA SER A 317 24.97 -38.91 -57.01
C SER A 317 24.22 -39.03 -55.69
N GLU A 318 22.91 -38.81 -55.59
CA GLU A 318 21.88 -38.19 -56.45
C GLU A 318 20.63 -38.06 -55.54
N THR A 319 19.93 -36.94 -55.72
CA THR A 319 18.47 -36.77 -55.73
C THR A 319 17.50 -37.79 -55.09
N SER A 320 16.61 -37.20 -54.28
CA SER A 320 15.14 -37.34 -54.31
C SER A 320 14.49 -38.53 -53.59
N LYS A 321 13.58 -38.25 -52.63
CA LYS A 321 12.13 -38.16 -52.90
C LYS A 321 11.33 -37.85 -51.64
N THR A 322 10.50 -36.83 -51.83
CA THR A 322 9.24 -36.51 -51.16
C THR A 322 8.33 -37.73 -50.95
N LYS A 323 7.73 -37.84 -49.77
CA LYS A 323 6.37 -38.39 -49.60
C LYS A 323 5.61 -37.60 -48.53
N LYS A 324 4.51 -36.99 -48.98
CA LYS A 324 3.42 -36.39 -48.21
C LYS A 324 2.34 -37.46 -47.95
N ILE A 325 1.28 -37.03 -47.25
CA ILE A 325 -0.02 -37.68 -46.98
C ILE A 325 0.08 -38.66 -45.78
N VAL A 326 -0.75 -38.62 -44.71
CA VAL A 326 -2.21 -38.42 -44.61
C VAL A 326 -2.64 -37.91 -43.22
N LYS A 327 -3.67 -37.04 -43.21
CA LYS A 327 -4.49 -36.59 -42.06
C LYS A 327 -5.38 -37.72 -41.52
N SER A 328 -5.51 -37.84 -40.20
CA SER A 328 -6.70 -38.46 -39.57
C SER A 328 -7.42 -37.45 -38.68
N LYS A 329 -8.73 -37.30 -38.94
CA LYS A 329 -9.75 -36.67 -38.09
C LYS A 329 -10.57 -37.79 -37.47
N SER A 330 -10.82 -37.73 -36.17
CA SER A 330 -11.98 -38.30 -35.46
C SER A 330 -11.87 -37.88 -34.00
N ALA A 331 -12.90 -37.66 -33.20
CA ALA A 331 -14.32 -37.38 -33.34
C ALA A 331 -14.79 -37.05 -31.91
N LYS A 332 -15.80 -36.19 -31.80
CA LYS A 332 -16.49 -35.84 -30.56
C LYS A 332 -17.28 -37.02 -29.98
N THR A 333 -17.35 -37.09 -28.65
CA THR A 333 -18.54 -37.35 -27.80
C THR A 333 -18.04 -37.20 -26.35
N LYS A 334 -18.72 -36.56 -25.40
CA LYS A 334 -20.15 -36.30 -25.20
C LYS A 334 -20.30 -35.06 -24.32
#